data_AF-A0A924M9M9-F1
#
_entry.id   AF-A0A924M9M9-F1
#
_cell.length_a   1.000
_cell.length_b   1.000
_cell.length_c   1.000
_cell.angle_alpha   90.00
_cell.angle_beta   90.00
_cell.angle_gamma   90.00
#
_symmetry.space_group_name_H-M   'P 1'
#
loop_
_entity.id
_entity.type
_entity.pdbx_description
1 polymer ?
#
loop_
_entity_poly.entity_id
_entity_poly.type
_entity_poly.pdbx_seq_one_letter_code
_entity_poly.pdbx_strand_id
1 'polypeptide(L)'
;NKGINNSYILNDSYSNDLSSLSIALDYLKQQSGNNKKTVILSDILQSGTADEHLYQLIANELQQRNIYRLIGIGKAISKHHQLFIKAAEQTLFFSSTEQFLQQFSHHQFHNDYILLKGARVFAFERINHWLEQQVHQTIMEINLSAMVHNLKQYQQKLLPTTKLMAMVKAFSYGSGSVEIARLLQFHKVDYLAVAYADEGVDLRQAGVTLPIMVMNVDEAGFDALIEHNLEPEIYSFTIYNAFHKYLLQQAIVQFPVHIKLNTGMNRLGFEVAEISDLALQLSSENTMVVKTFFSHLVASEAAEHDGFTQQQATLFNQACTILQQHLPYTFTRHLANSSGIFRHANLQYDMVRLGIGLYGVDSANGTALQLQPVATLKTTIAQIRIVKANDTVGYNRKGKVLRDSKIATIRIGYADGFNRQLGNGIGAVYLHGKLAVVVGNVCMDMVMIDVTDIASANEGDEVEVFGKHLPIQQIAKWCNTIAYEVMTTINQRVKRVYVEE
;
A
#
# COMPACT_ATOMS: atom_id res chain seq x y z
N ASN A 1 5.38 -2.40 -17.90
CA ASN A 1 4.36 -1.34 -17.68
C ASN A 1 3.80 -0.85 -19.00
N LYS A 2 2.53 -0.43 -19.04
CA LYS A 2 1.98 0.29 -20.21
C LYS A 2 2.58 1.69 -20.25
N GLY A 3 3.23 2.02 -21.36
CA GLY A 3 3.75 3.34 -21.67
C GLY A 3 2.79 4.16 -22.51
N ILE A 4 3.07 5.45 -22.63
CA ILE A 4 2.41 6.37 -23.55
C ILE A 4 2.34 5.83 -24.99
N ASN A 5 1.40 6.32 -25.78
CA ASN A 5 1.33 6.09 -27.24
C ASN A 5 1.39 4.61 -27.66
N ASN A 6 0.70 3.74 -26.91
CA ASN A 6 0.65 2.30 -27.13
C ASN A 6 2.03 1.61 -27.05
N SER A 7 2.92 2.16 -26.21
CA SER A 7 4.24 1.59 -25.96
C SER A 7 4.23 0.70 -24.71
N TYR A 8 5.23 -0.16 -24.57
CA TYR A 8 5.46 -0.98 -23.39
C TYR A 8 6.82 -0.63 -22.80
N ILE A 9 6.89 -0.52 -21.47
CA ILE A 9 8.11 -0.18 -20.74
C ILE A 9 8.54 -1.38 -19.91
N LEU A 10 9.76 -1.84 -20.15
CA LEU A 10 10.51 -2.77 -19.33
C LEU A 10 11.46 -1.96 -18.46
N ASN A 11 11.12 -1.80 -17.18
CA ASN A 11 11.92 -1.00 -16.26
C ASN A 11 12.92 -1.90 -15.50
N ASP A 12 14.20 -1.70 -15.74
CA ASP A 12 15.33 -2.31 -15.03
C ASP A 12 16.34 -1.21 -14.64
N SER A 13 15.84 -0.14 -14.02
CA SER A 13 16.63 1.02 -13.59
C SER A 13 17.47 0.81 -12.32
N TYR A 14 17.48 -0.39 -11.74
CA TYR A 14 18.13 -0.69 -10.46
C TYR A 14 19.41 -1.52 -10.57
N SER A 15 19.68 -2.08 -11.74
CA SER A 15 20.92 -2.79 -12.06
C SER A 15 21.51 -2.24 -13.36
N ASN A 16 22.80 -1.94 -13.40
CA ASN A 16 23.44 -1.42 -14.61
C ASN A 16 24.86 -1.96 -14.78
N ASP A 17 24.95 -3.25 -15.09
CA ASP A 17 26.17 -3.95 -15.48
C ASP A 17 25.95 -4.72 -16.79
N LEU A 18 27.04 -5.20 -17.42
CA LEU A 18 26.96 -5.88 -18.71
C LEU A 18 26.12 -7.16 -18.68
N SER A 19 26.22 -7.95 -17.60
CA SER A 19 25.52 -9.23 -17.50
C SER A 19 24.02 -9.02 -17.37
N SER A 20 23.60 -8.08 -16.52
CA SER A 20 22.19 -7.72 -16.38
C SER A 20 21.65 -7.05 -17.64
N LEU A 21 22.48 -6.31 -18.39
CA LEU A 21 22.07 -5.70 -19.66
C LEU A 21 21.77 -6.78 -20.71
N SER A 22 22.64 -7.78 -20.81
CA SER A 22 22.46 -8.88 -21.77
C SER A 22 21.13 -9.61 -21.53
N ILE A 23 20.83 -9.95 -20.27
CA ILE A 23 19.56 -10.57 -19.86
C ILE A 23 18.35 -9.68 -20.19
N ALA A 24 18.43 -8.39 -19.86
CA ALA A 24 17.34 -7.47 -20.11
C ALA A 24 17.05 -7.28 -21.61
N LEU A 25 18.10 -7.28 -22.44
CA LEU A 25 17.96 -7.20 -23.89
C LEU A 25 17.36 -8.47 -24.51
N ASP A 26 17.70 -9.65 -23.98
CA ASP A 26 17.10 -10.91 -24.41
C ASP A 26 15.60 -10.96 -24.08
N TYR A 27 15.24 -10.51 -22.88
CA TYR A 27 13.84 -10.38 -22.48
C TYR A 27 13.09 -9.37 -23.37
N LEU A 28 13.70 -8.21 -23.66
CA LEU A 28 13.13 -7.23 -24.59
C LEU A 28 12.88 -7.84 -25.97
N LYS A 29 13.83 -8.62 -26.51
CA LYS A 29 13.71 -9.30 -27.80
C LYS A 29 12.57 -10.31 -27.79
N GLN A 30 12.41 -11.08 -26.72
CA GLN A 30 11.35 -12.07 -26.60
C GLN A 30 9.96 -11.42 -26.53
N GLN A 31 9.82 -10.33 -25.79
CA GLN A 31 8.52 -9.69 -25.54
C GLN A 31 8.05 -8.75 -26.64
N SER A 32 8.99 -8.15 -27.40
CA SER A 32 8.66 -7.12 -28.40
C SER A 32 8.01 -7.65 -29.68
N GLY A 33 8.14 -8.95 -29.98
CA GLY A 33 7.67 -9.51 -31.25
C GLY A 33 8.27 -8.77 -32.45
N ASN A 34 7.41 -8.24 -33.32
CA ASN A 34 7.81 -7.43 -34.50
C ASN A 34 7.81 -5.92 -34.24
N ASN A 35 7.57 -5.47 -33.01
CA ASN A 35 7.50 -4.05 -32.68
C ASN A 35 8.90 -3.40 -32.60
N LYS A 36 8.93 -2.07 -32.66
CA LYS A 36 10.17 -1.28 -32.55
C LYS A 36 10.75 -1.42 -31.14
N LYS A 37 12.02 -1.83 -31.06
CA LYS A 37 12.76 -1.94 -29.80
C LYS A 37 13.56 -0.68 -29.55
N THR A 38 13.24 0.03 -28.48
CA THR A 38 14.02 1.18 -28.02
C THR A 38 14.73 0.84 -26.73
N VAL A 39 16.02 1.20 -26.63
CA VAL A 39 16.82 1.05 -25.41
C VAL A 39 17.23 2.44 -24.94
N ILE A 40 16.90 2.77 -23.69
CA ILE A 40 17.38 3.97 -23.01
C ILE A 40 18.39 3.50 -21.96
N LEU A 41 19.65 3.88 -22.16
CA LEU A 41 20.79 3.35 -21.41
C LEU A 41 21.60 4.50 -20.79
N SER A 42 21.87 4.43 -19.48
CA SER A 42 22.81 5.36 -18.85
C SER A 42 24.26 4.91 -18.97
N ASP A 43 25.21 5.77 -18.56
CA ASP A 43 26.59 5.31 -18.31
C ASP A 43 26.60 4.12 -17.33
N ILE A 44 27.43 3.11 -17.63
CA ILE A 44 27.73 2.01 -16.72
C ILE A 44 28.92 2.44 -15.86
N LEU A 45 28.71 2.51 -14.54
CA LEU A 45 29.72 2.97 -13.59
C LEU A 45 30.53 1.79 -13.05
N GLN A 46 31.81 2.00 -12.77
CA GLN A 46 32.68 1.05 -12.06
C GLN A 46 32.79 -0.33 -12.72
N SER A 47 32.77 -0.40 -14.06
CA SER A 47 32.86 -1.67 -14.82
C SER A 47 34.20 -2.41 -14.69
N GLY A 48 35.24 -1.78 -14.12
CA GLY A 48 36.60 -2.31 -14.05
C GLY A 48 37.31 -2.44 -15.40
N THR A 49 36.72 -1.92 -16.48
CA THR A 49 37.21 -1.99 -17.86
C THR A 49 37.33 -0.59 -18.47
N ALA A 50 38.20 -0.42 -19.47
CA ALA A 50 38.32 0.85 -20.17
C ALA A 50 37.02 1.16 -20.95
N ASP A 51 36.52 2.40 -20.86
CA ASP A 51 35.26 2.84 -21.45
C ASP A 51 35.10 2.45 -22.93
N GLU A 52 36.16 2.60 -23.73
CA GLU A 52 36.14 2.28 -25.16
C GLU A 52 35.82 0.80 -25.41
N HIS A 53 36.43 -0.11 -24.65
CA HIS A 53 36.15 -1.54 -24.76
C HIS A 53 34.76 -1.89 -24.27
N LEU A 54 34.33 -1.29 -23.14
CA LEU A 54 33.00 -1.47 -22.57
C LEU A 54 31.90 -1.09 -23.57
N TYR A 55 31.96 0.11 -24.13
CA TYR A 55 30.93 0.59 -25.05
C TYR A 55 30.98 -0.13 -26.40
N GLN A 56 32.13 -0.65 -26.82
CA GLN A 56 32.21 -1.55 -27.98
C GLN A 56 31.44 -2.86 -27.74
N LEU A 57 31.54 -3.46 -26.55
CA LEU A 57 30.76 -4.65 -26.20
C LEU A 57 29.26 -4.35 -26.19
N ILE A 58 28.85 -3.24 -25.60
CA ILE A 58 27.44 -2.83 -25.57
C ILE A 58 26.91 -2.60 -27.00
N ALA A 59 27.67 -1.91 -27.85
CA ALA A 59 27.30 -1.70 -29.25
C ALA A 59 27.04 -3.03 -29.97
N ASN A 60 27.90 -4.03 -29.75
CA ASN A 60 27.73 -5.37 -30.31
C ASN A 60 26.47 -6.07 -29.78
N GLU A 61 26.19 -6.01 -28.47
CA GLU A 61 25.01 -6.62 -27.85
C GLU A 61 23.69 -6.03 -28.41
N LEU A 62 23.66 -4.72 -28.64
CA LEU A 62 22.51 -4.03 -29.24
C LEU A 62 22.33 -4.44 -30.71
N GLN A 63 23.42 -4.49 -31.47
CA GLN A 63 23.38 -4.88 -32.88
C GLN A 63 22.87 -6.31 -33.06
N GLN A 64 23.37 -7.27 -32.27
CA GLN A 64 22.96 -8.67 -32.33
C GLN A 64 21.46 -8.89 -32.05
N ARG A 65 20.82 -7.94 -31.37
CA ARG A 65 19.40 -8.01 -30.98
C ARG A 65 18.51 -7.11 -31.82
N ASN A 66 19.04 -6.52 -32.88
CA ASN A 66 18.32 -5.67 -33.83
C ASN A 66 17.54 -4.56 -33.10
N ILE A 67 18.23 -3.80 -32.25
CA ILE A 67 17.65 -2.65 -31.58
C ILE A 67 17.37 -1.56 -32.61
N TYR A 68 16.14 -1.04 -32.64
CA TYR A 68 15.74 0.00 -33.59
C TYR A 68 16.30 1.36 -33.17
N ARG A 69 16.20 1.69 -31.88
CA ARG A 69 16.64 2.98 -31.36
C ARG A 69 17.42 2.84 -30.06
N LEU A 70 18.55 3.53 -29.97
CA LEU A 70 19.31 3.75 -28.75
C LEU A 70 19.21 5.22 -28.31
N ILE A 71 18.92 5.44 -27.03
CA ILE A 71 19.02 6.73 -26.36
C ILE A 71 20.05 6.59 -25.24
N GLY A 72 21.27 7.11 -25.46
CA GLY A 72 22.35 7.10 -24.48
C GLY A 72 22.31 8.34 -23.57
N ILE A 73 22.33 8.15 -22.26
CA ILE A 73 22.29 9.25 -21.28
C ILE A 73 23.52 9.19 -20.35
N GLY A 74 24.44 10.13 -20.53
CA GLY A 74 25.66 10.20 -19.73
C GLY A 74 26.85 10.70 -20.54
N LYS A 75 27.89 11.15 -19.84
CA LYS A 75 29.06 11.77 -20.48
C LYS A 75 29.92 10.72 -21.20
N ALA A 76 30.07 9.54 -20.61
CA ALA A 76 30.94 8.51 -21.15
C ALA A 76 30.32 7.87 -22.41
N ILE A 77 29.05 7.47 -22.37
CA ILE A 77 28.34 6.90 -23.52
C ILE A 77 28.22 7.92 -24.67
N SER A 78 27.96 9.20 -24.35
CA SER A 78 27.89 10.26 -25.36
C SER A 78 29.24 10.53 -26.03
N LYS A 79 30.35 10.45 -25.28
CA LYS A 79 31.70 10.60 -25.85
C LYS A 79 32.00 9.50 -26.87
N HIS A 80 31.47 8.30 -26.67
CA HIS A 80 31.69 7.13 -27.53
C HIS A 80 30.54 6.90 -28.54
N HIS A 81 29.72 7.92 -28.83
CA HIS A 81 28.57 7.81 -29.74
C HIS A 81 28.90 7.18 -31.10
N GLN A 82 30.13 7.38 -31.62
CA GLN A 82 30.56 6.83 -32.91
C GLN A 82 30.52 5.30 -32.97
N LEU A 83 30.71 4.62 -31.82
CA LEU A 83 30.66 3.16 -31.75
C LEU A 83 29.25 2.61 -31.99
N PHE A 84 28.22 3.42 -31.74
CA PHE A 84 26.82 3.00 -31.81
C PHE A 84 26.15 3.27 -33.16
N ILE A 85 26.82 3.96 -34.09
CA ILE A 85 26.25 4.33 -35.40
C ILE A 85 25.74 3.10 -36.17
N LYS A 86 26.38 1.94 -35.98
CA LYS A 86 25.97 0.65 -36.60
C LYS A 86 25.22 -0.27 -35.64
N ALA A 87 25.04 0.12 -34.38
CA ALA A 87 24.43 -0.70 -33.34
C ALA A 87 22.90 -0.61 -33.32
N ALA A 88 22.34 0.50 -33.80
CA ALA A 88 20.91 0.72 -33.94
C ALA A 88 20.62 1.64 -35.15
N GLU A 89 19.41 1.62 -35.68
CA GLU A 89 19.01 2.48 -36.82
C GLU A 89 18.93 3.96 -36.42
N GLN A 90 18.55 4.23 -35.17
CA GLN A 90 18.50 5.57 -34.61
C GLN A 90 19.32 5.63 -33.32
N THR A 91 20.19 6.62 -33.21
CA THR A 91 20.98 6.85 -31.99
C THR A 91 20.89 8.31 -31.56
N LEU A 92 20.56 8.54 -30.30
CA LEU A 92 20.48 9.87 -29.69
C LEU A 92 21.27 9.87 -28.38
N PHE A 93 21.89 10.99 -28.05
CA PHE A 93 22.76 11.10 -26.88
C PHE A 93 22.51 12.38 -26.10
N PHE A 94 22.45 12.25 -24.78
CA PHE A 94 22.20 13.35 -23.85
C PHE A 94 23.21 13.29 -22.70
N SER A 95 23.64 14.44 -22.20
CA SER A 95 24.64 14.48 -21.11
C SER A 95 24.06 14.13 -19.74
N SER A 96 22.75 14.26 -19.55
CA SER A 96 22.03 13.97 -18.31
C SER A 96 20.55 13.67 -18.55
N THR A 97 19.91 13.06 -17.56
CA THR A 97 18.46 12.79 -17.53
C THR A 97 17.63 14.07 -17.66
N GLU A 98 18.10 15.16 -17.04
CA GLU A 98 17.42 16.46 -17.12
C GLU A 98 17.42 17.01 -18.55
N GLN A 99 18.59 16.95 -19.22
CA GLN A 99 18.69 17.39 -20.60
C GLN A 99 17.78 16.57 -21.51
N PHE A 100 17.74 15.25 -21.32
CA PHE A 100 16.85 14.36 -22.07
C PHE A 100 15.38 14.76 -21.90
N LEU A 101 14.90 14.93 -20.66
CA LEU A 101 13.51 15.27 -20.38
C LEU A 101 13.09 16.65 -20.92
N GLN A 102 14.02 17.59 -21.02
CA GLN A 102 13.76 18.93 -21.56
C GLN A 102 13.78 18.96 -23.10
N GLN A 103 14.65 18.17 -23.74
CA GLN A 103 14.89 18.24 -25.18
C GLN A 103 14.11 17.19 -25.98
N PHE A 104 13.68 16.09 -25.34
CA PHE A 104 13.02 14.99 -26.00
C PHE A 104 11.51 15.02 -25.78
N SER A 105 10.74 14.89 -26.87
CA SER A 105 9.27 14.89 -26.80
C SER A 105 8.71 13.48 -26.73
N HIS A 106 7.73 13.28 -25.86
CA HIS A 106 7.06 12.01 -25.64
C HIS A 106 6.34 11.48 -26.89
N HIS A 107 5.94 12.36 -27.83
CA HIS A 107 5.33 11.99 -29.11
C HIS A 107 6.25 11.17 -30.04
N GLN A 108 7.55 11.12 -29.76
CA GLN A 108 8.50 10.33 -30.55
C GLN A 108 8.49 8.83 -30.21
N PHE A 109 7.76 8.42 -29.17
CA PHE A 109 7.47 7.02 -28.88
C PHE A 109 6.10 6.67 -29.42
N HIS A 110 6.01 5.62 -30.23
CA HIS A 110 4.75 5.11 -30.77
C HIS A 110 4.88 3.64 -31.17
N ASN A 111 4.13 2.77 -30.49
CA ASN A 111 4.24 1.31 -30.63
C ASN A 111 5.67 0.80 -30.35
N ASP A 112 6.36 1.40 -29.38
CA ASP A 112 7.70 1.00 -28.96
C ASP A 112 7.65 -0.01 -27.80
N TYR A 113 8.57 -0.97 -27.80
CA TYR A 113 8.96 -1.70 -26.60
C TYR A 113 10.26 -1.07 -26.09
N ILE A 114 10.17 -0.43 -24.93
CA ILE A 114 11.20 0.42 -24.35
C ILE A 114 11.85 -0.30 -23.18
N LEU A 115 13.15 -0.56 -23.24
CA LEU A 115 13.96 -0.96 -22.09
C LEU A 115 14.58 0.28 -21.44
N LEU A 116 14.30 0.49 -20.16
CA LEU A 116 14.98 1.48 -19.32
C LEU A 116 16.04 0.77 -18.48
N LYS A 117 17.31 1.09 -18.69
CA LYS A 117 18.40 0.56 -17.89
C LYS A 117 19.39 1.65 -17.53
N GLY A 118 19.62 1.85 -16.24
CA GLY A 118 20.46 2.96 -15.79
C GLY A 118 20.98 2.77 -14.37
N ALA A 119 22.12 3.41 -14.08
CA ALA A 119 22.68 3.46 -12.74
C ALA A 119 21.89 4.46 -11.87
N ARG A 120 21.80 4.17 -10.57
CA ARG A 120 20.98 4.94 -9.59
C ARG A 120 21.22 6.45 -9.63
N VAL A 121 22.45 6.90 -9.87
CA VAL A 121 22.80 8.33 -9.93
C VAL A 121 22.12 9.09 -11.07
N PHE A 122 21.60 8.39 -12.08
CA PHE A 122 20.91 8.99 -13.22
C PHE A 122 19.40 9.14 -13.01
N ALA A 123 18.84 8.61 -11.91
CA ALA A 123 17.44 8.81 -11.55
C ALA A 123 16.43 8.46 -12.67
N PHE A 124 16.60 7.29 -13.32
CA PHE A 124 15.77 6.86 -14.45
C PHE A 124 14.31 6.56 -14.08
N GLU A 125 13.98 6.45 -12.79
CA GLU A 125 12.60 6.46 -12.29
C GLU A 125 11.82 7.69 -12.77
N ARG A 126 12.50 8.84 -12.95
CA ARG A 126 11.91 10.04 -13.54
C ARG A 126 11.50 9.82 -15.00
N ILE A 127 12.34 9.13 -15.79
CA ILE A 127 12.03 8.77 -17.18
C ILE A 127 10.91 7.74 -17.22
N ASN A 128 10.94 6.73 -16.34
CA ASN A 128 9.86 5.76 -16.24
C ASN A 128 8.52 6.45 -15.97
N HIS A 129 8.46 7.37 -15.00
CA HIS A 129 7.25 8.15 -14.71
C HIS A 129 6.80 9.02 -15.89
N TRP A 130 7.75 9.58 -16.64
CA TRP A 130 7.49 10.40 -17.83
C TRP A 130 6.99 9.59 -19.04
N LEU A 131 7.46 8.35 -19.19
CA LEU A 131 7.02 7.43 -20.25
C LEU A 131 5.77 6.64 -19.89
N GLU A 132 5.49 6.43 -18.60
CA GLU A 132 4.31 5.69 -18.17
C GLU A 132 3.04 6.41 -18.64
N GLN A 133 2.08 5.61 -19.14
CA GLN A 133 0.80 6.17 -19.51
C GLN A 133 0.10 6.71 -18.26
N GLN A 134 0.06 8.04 -18.10
CA GLN A 134 -0.66 8.70 -17.00
C GLN A 134 -2.16 8.70 -17.29
N VAL A 135 -2.79 7.55 -17.13
CA VAL A 135 -4.24 7.41 -17.32
C VAL A 135 -5.04 8.02 -16.16
N HIS A 136 -4.39 8.24 -15.00
CA HIS A 136 -5.07 8.71 -13.79
C HIS A 136 -4.36 9.94 -13.20
N GLN A 137 -5.04 11.09 -13.28
CA GLN A 137 -4.61 12.36 -12.67
C GLN A 137 -4.82 12.39 -11.14
N THR A 138 -5.54 11.40 -10.63
CA THR A 138 -5.79 11.19 -9.21
C THR A 138 -5.13 9.90 -8.79
N ILE A 139 -4.21 9.98 -7.82
CA ILE A 139 -3.38 8.88 -7.36
C ILE A 139 -3.33 8.84 -5.84
N MET A 140 -3.13 7.65 -5.29
CA MET A 140 -2.81 7.44 -3.88
C MET A 140 -1.36 6.97 -3.80
N GLU A 141 -0.47 7.86 -3.40
CA GLU A 141 0.94 7.53 -3.15
C GLU A 141 1.08 6.80 -1.81
N ILE A 142 1.81 5.69 -1.82
CA ILE A 142 2.07 4.84 -0.66
C ILE A 142 3.58 4.84 -0.40
N ASN A 143 4.00 5.51 0.67
CA ASN A 143 5.41 5.63 1.05
C ASN A 143 5.84 4.41 1.88
N LEU A 144 6.62 3.53 1.24
CA LEU A 144 7.13 2.31 1.85
C LEU A 144 8.18 2.60 2.92
N SER A 145 9.03 3.62 2.72
CA SER A 145 10.02 4.07 3.72
C SER A 145 9.32 4.51 5.03
N ALA A 146 8.22 5.24 4.93
CA ALA A 146 7.39 5.66 6.08
C ALA A 146 6.76 4.45 6.78
N MET A 147 6.28 3.45 6.04
CA MET A 147 5.73 2.23 6.63
C MET A 147 6.78 1.47 7.42
N VAL A 148 7.99 1.31 6.87
CA VAL A 148 9.12 0.66 7.56
C VAL A 148 9.53 1.45 8.81
N HIS A 149 9.56 2.77 8.73
CA HIS A 149 9.80 3.63 9.88
C HIS A 149 8.77 3.38 10.99
N ASN A 150 7.48 3.39 10.65
CA ASN A 150 6.40 3.14 11.60
C ASN A 150 6.50 1.75 12.23
N LEU A 151 6.75 0.72 11.42
CA LEU A 151 6.98 -0.65 11.92
C LEU A 151 8.10 -0.69 12.96
N LYS A 152 9.24 -0.04 12.68
CA LYS A 152 10.38 0.04 13.60
C LYS A 152 10.04 0.80 14.88
N GLN A 153 9.28 1.89 14.80
CA GLN A 153 8.82 2.64 15.98
C GLN A 153 8.01 1.74 16.93
N TYR A 154 7.13 0.90 16.38
CA TYR A 154 6.37 -0.06 17.19
C TYR A 154 7.25 -1.19 17.74
N GLN A 155 8.13 -1.78 16.92
CA GLN A 155 9.05 -2.83 17.36
C GLN A 155 9.94 -2.37 18.54
N GLN A 156 10.36 -1.10 18.57
CA GLN A 156 11.14 -0.53 19.68
C GLN A 156 10.37 -0.46 21.01
N LYS A 157 9.04 -0.57 21.00
CA LYS A 157 8.21 -0.61 22.21
C LYS A 157 7.95 -2.04 22.70
N LEU A 158 8.29 -3.05 21.90
CA LEU A 158 8.01 -4.44 22.21
C LEU A 158 9.12 -5.05 23.07
N LEU A 159 8.74 -6.01 23.92
CA LEU A 159 9.73 -6.91 24.52
C LEU A 159 10.42 -7.71 23.41
N PRO A 160 11.72 -8.07 23.57
CA PRO A 160 12.45 -8.83 22.55
C PRO A 160 11.82 -10.17 22.15
N THR A 161 11.00 -10.75 23.03
CA THR A 161 10.30 -12.02 22.83
C THR A 161 8.92 -11.86 22.17
N THR A 162 8.38 -10.64 22.11
CA THR A 162 7.02 -10.38 21.63
C THR A 162 7.00 -10.35 20.10
N LYS A 163 6.19 -11.23 19.50
CA LYS A 163 5.96 -11.27 18.06
C LYS A 163 5.06 -10.12 17.59
N LEU A 164 5.08 -9.84 16.29
CA LEU A 164 4.22 -8.84 15.67
C LEU A 164 3.43 -9.44 14.50
N MET A 165 2.11 -9.38 14.61
CA MET A 165 1.17 -9.64 13.53
C MET A 165 0.76 -8.33 12.87
N ALA A 166 0.99 -8.19 11.57
CA ALA A 166 0.57 -7.02 10.81
C ALA A 166 -0.80 -7.24 10.17
N MET A 167 -1.70 -6.27 10.35
CA MET A 167 -3.05 -6.32 9.77
C MET A 167 -3.02 -5.74 8.34
N VAL A 168 -3.31 -6.58 7.35
CA VAL A 168 -3.29 -6.22 5.91
C VAL A 168 -4.65 -6.43 5.22
N LYS A 169 -5.71 -6.56 6.02
CA LYS A 169 -7.10 -6.69 5.56
C LYS A 169 -7.63 -5.44 4.85
N ALA A 170 -8.72 -5.60 4.09
CA ALA A 170 -9.37 -4.55 3.32
C ALA A 170 -8.37 -3.87 2.37
N PHE A 171 -7.64 -4.68 1.60
CA PHE A 171 -6.59 -4.23 0.68
C PHE A 171 -5.50 -3.40 1.39
N SER A 172 -5.00 -3.88 2.53
CA SER A 172 -4.08 -3.12 3.40
C SER A 172 -4.60 -1.73 3.73
N TYR A 173 -5.85 -1.68 4.23
CA TYR A 173 -6.59 -0.44 4.44
C TYR A 173 -6.59 0.50 3.23
N GLY A 174 -6.80 -0.06 2.03
CA GLY A 174 -6.85 0.70 0.79
C GLY A 174 -5.49 1.03 0.15
N SER A 175 -4.37 0.59 0.74
CA SER A 175 -3.01 0.90 0.26
C SER A 175 -2.41 -0.15 -0.70
N GLY A 176 -3.02 -1.33 -0.78
CA GLY A 176 -2.60 -2.44 -1.63
C GLY A 176 -1.96 -3.60 -0.89
N SER A 177 -2.55 -4.78 -1.04
CA SER A 177 -2.26 -5.96 -0.21
C SER A 177 -0.88 -6.57 -0.49
N VAL A 178 -0.54 -6.79 -1.76
CA VAL A 178 0.63 -7.59 -2.17
C VAL A 178 1.96 -6.90 -1.87
N GLU A 179 2.13 -5.65 -2.30
CA GLU A 179 3.36 -4.89 -2.14
C GLU A 179 3.69 -4.70 -0.65
N ILE A 180 2.66 -4.37 0.14
CA ILE A 180 2.78 -4.21 1.59
C ILE A 180 3.12 -5.54 2.26
N ALA A 181 2.46 -6.64 1.90
CA ALA A 181 2.75 -7.94 2.49
C ALA A 181 4.19 -8.41 2.20
N ARG A 182 4.69 -8.20 0.98
CA ARG A 182 6.08 -8.51 0.60
C ARG A 182 7.09 -7.66 1.37
N LEU A 183 6.82 -6.36 1.52
CA LEU A 183 7.66 -5.46 2.33
C LEU A 183 7.72 -5.93 3.78
N LEU A 184 6.57 -6.23 4.39
CA LEU A 184 6.48 -6.67 5.78
C LEU A 184 7.17 -8.03 5.98
N GLN A 185 7.05 -8.96 5.03
CA GLN A 185 7.79 -10.22 5.02
C GLN A 185 9.31 -9.99 4.95
N PHE A 186 9.76 -9.10 4.08
CA PHE A 186 11.19 -8.73 4.00
C PHE A 186 11.70 -8.15 5.32
N HIS A 187 10.87 -7.34 6.00
CA HIS A 187 11.13 -6.83 7.34
C HIS A 187 10.81 -7.79 8.49
N LYS A 188 10.55 -9.06 8.17
CA LYS A 188 10.42 -10.18 9.13
C LYS A 188 9.35 -9.95 10.19
N VAL A 189 8.19 -9.43 9.81
CA VAL A 189 7.01 -9.56 10.69
C VAL A 189 6.66 -11.04 10.86
N ASP A 190 6.10 -11.42 12.01
CA ASP A 190 5.90 -12.83 12.35
C ASP A 190 4.65 -13.43 11.70
N TYR A 191 3.60 -12.61 11.57
CA TYR A 191 2.30 -13.00 11.01
C TYR A 191 1.71 -11.88 10.17
N LEU A 192 0.87 -12.26 9.21
CA LEU A 192 -0.10 -11.37 8.58
C LEU A 192 -1.52 -11.78 8.98
N ALA A 193 -2.45 -10.84 8.94
CA ALA A 193 -3.86 -11.12 9.11
C ALA A 193 -4.73 -10.39 8.08
N VAL A 194 -5.64 -11.16 7.48
CA VAL A 194 -6.60 -10.74 6.46
C VAL A 194 -8.03 -10.95 6.96
N ALA A 195 -9.01 -10.29 6.33
CA ALA A 195 -10.41 -10.45 6.72
C ALA A 195 -10.99 -11.76 6.18
N TYR A 196 -10.71 -12.08 4.92
CA TYR A 196 -11.34 -13.16 4.17
C TYR A 196 -10.28 -14.05 3.51
N ALA A 197 -10.69 -15.27 3.11
CA ALA A 197 -9.78 -16.24 2.53
C ALA A 197 -9.22 -15.78 1.18
N ASP A 198 -10.03 -15.14 0.34
CA ASP A 198 -9.63 -14.58 -0.97
C ASP A 198 -8.46 -13.59 -0.86
N GLU A 199 -8.50 -12.69 0.12
CA GLU A 199 -7.37 -11.80 0.42
C GLU A 199 -6.10 -12.60 0.73
N GLY A 200 -6.21 -13.71 1.47
CA GLY A 200 -5.10 -14.60 1.79
C GLY A 200 -4.57 -15.37 0.57
N VAL A 201 -5.47 -15.82 -0.30
CA VAL A 201 -5.14 -16.49 -1.57
C VAL A 201 -4.31 -15.56 -2.46
N ASP A 202 -4.74 -14.31 -2.61
CA ASP A 202 -4.00 -13.31 -3.40
C ASP A 202 -2.57 -13.12 -2.89
N LEU A 203 -2.38 -13.05 -1.56
CA LEU A 203 -1.06 -12.94 -0.95
C LEU A 203 -0.20 -14.19 -1.22
N ARG A 204 -0.78 -15.38 -1.14
CA ARG A 204 -0.09 -16.65 -1.41
C ARG A 204 0.34 -16.76 -2.87
N GLN A 205 -0.55 -16.42 -3.80
CA GLN A 205 -0.23 -16.38 -5.23
C GLN A 205 0.88 -15.36 -5.53
N ALA A 206 0.96 -14.28 -4.74
CA ALA A 206 2.05 -13.32 -4.81
C ALA A 206 3.36 -13.75 -4.11
N GLY A 207 3.46 -14.99 -3.61
CA GLY A 207 4.68 -15.54 -3.02
C GLY A 207 4.92 -15.16 -1.55
N VAL A 208 3.89 -14.72 -0.83
CA VAL A 208 3.97 -14.52 0.62
C VAL A 208 3.99 -15.88 1.31
N THR A 209 5.00 -16.13 2.13
CA THR A 209 5.24 -17.39 2.86
C THR A 209 5.03 -17.27 4.36
N LEU A 210 4.87 -16.05 4.90
CA LEU A 210 4.51 -15.85 6.30
C LEU A 210 3.20 -16.56 6.67
N PRO A 211 3.02 -17.00 7.93
CA PRO A 211 1.70 -17.40 8.41
C PRO A 211 0.65 -16.30 8.20
N ILE A 212 -0.52 -16.67 7.69
CA ILE A 212 -1.63 -15.75 7.42
C ILE A 212 -2.85 -16.22 8.20
N MET A 213 -3.30 -15.39 9.14
CA MET A 213 -4.54 -15.59 9.86
C MET A 213 -5.72 -15.02 9.06
N VAL A 214 -6.80 -15.80 8.91
CA VAL A 214 -8.06 -15.37 8.28
C VAL A 214 -9.12 -15.16 9.35
N MET A 215 -9.62 -13.93 9.48
CA MET A 215 -10.49 -13.53 10.59
C MET A 215 -11.96 -13.93 10.44
N ASN A 216 -12.50 -13.91 9.22
CA ASN A 216 -13.90 -14.21 8.95
C ASN A 216 -13.99 -15.45 8.07
N VAL A 217 -14.33 -16.58 8.70
CA VAL A 217 -14.28 -17.90 8.10
C VAL A 217 -15.69 -18.44 7.96
N ASP A 218 -16.00 -18.96 6.79
CA ASP A 218 -17.22 -19.72 6.51
C ASP A 218 -16.87 -21.04 5.81
N GLU A 219 -17.86 -21.94 5.70
CA GLU A 219 -17.68 -23.25 5.08
C GLU A 219 -17.31 -23.16 3.60
N ALA A 220 -17.74 -22.10 2.90
CA ALA A 220 -17.45 -21.92 1.48
C ALA A 220 -15.96 -21.63 1.24
N GLY A 221 -15.25 -21.09 2.24
CA GLY A 221 -13.82 -20.81 2.17
C GLY A 221 -12.90 -21.98 2.55
N PHE A 222 -13.41 -23.11 3.04
CA PHE A 222 -12.56 -24.19 3.61
C PHE A 222 -11.54 -24.76 2.62
N ASP A 223 -11.94 -25.03 1.38
CA ASP A 223 -11.01 -25.53 0.35
C ASP A 223 -9.84 -24.56 0.14
N ALA A 224 -10.14 -23.25 0.03
CA ALA A 224 -9.13 -22.21 -0.14
C ALA A 224 -8.20 -22.11 1.08
N LEU A 225 -8.71 -22.29 2.29
CA LEU A 225 -7.88 -22.28 3.50
C LEU A 225 -6.83 -23.39 3.50
N ILE A 226 -7.25 -24.62 3.14
CA ILE A 226 -6.34 -25.76 3.10
C ILE A 226 -5.34 -25.62 1.95
N GLU A 227 -5.83 -25.39 0.72
CA GLU A 227 -5.00 -25.32 -0.49
C GLU A 227 -3.89 -24.28 -0.35
N HIS A 228 -4.20 -23.16 0.29
CA HIS A 228 -3.28 -22.04 0.44
C HIS A 228 -2.62 -21.93 1.82
N ASN A 229 -2.77 -22.92 2.70
CA ASN A 229 -2.22 -22.91 4.06
C ASN A 229 -2.51 -21.59 4.80
N LEU A 230 -3.80 -21.24 4.87
CA LEU A 230 -4.31 -20.09 5.59
C LEU A 230 -4.91 -20.56 6.92
N GLU A 231 -4.56 -19.89 8.02
CA GLU A 231 -4.91 -20.31 9.39
C GLU A 231 -6.23 -19.64 9.82
N PRO A 232 -7.34 -20.37 10.01
CA PRO A 232 -8.63 -19.78 10.32
C PRO A 232 -8.78 -19.34 11.77
N GLU A 233 -9.52 -18.25 11.97
CA GLU A 233 -10.12 -17.86 13.23
C GLU A 233 -11.34 -18.76 13.54
N ILE A 234 -11.32 -19.43 14.69
CA ILE A 234 -12.43 -20.20 15.22
C ILE A 234 -13.00 -19.45 16.43
N TYR A 235 -14.27 -19.04 16.30
CA TYR A 235 -14.92 -18.13 17.24
C TYR A 235 -16.26 -18.64 17.80
N SER A 236 -16.69 -19.84 17.40
CA SER A 236 -17.92 -20.47 17.89
C SER A 236 -17.90 -21.99 17.69
N PHE A 237 -18.75 -22.72 18.40
CA PHE A 237 -18.92 -24.16 18.19
C PHE A 237 -19.46 -24.50 16.80
N THR A 238 -20.28 -23.63 16.20
CA THR A 238 -20.80 -23.84 14.85
C THR A 238 -19.67 -23.97 13.84
N ILE A 239 -18.75 -22.99 13.80
CA ILE A 239 -17.63 -23.02 12.85
C ILE A 239 -16.59 -24.09 13.23
N TYR A 240 -16.38 -24.32 14.53
CA TYR A 240 -15.52 -25.42 15.01
C TYR A 240 -16.01 -26.78 14.48
N ASN A 241 -17.28 -27.11 14.68
CA ASN A 241 -17.85 -28.40 14.28
C ASN A 241 -17.85 -28.56 12.76
N ALA A 242 -18.19 -27.51 12.02
CA ALA A 242 -18.16 -27.53 10.56
C ALA A 242 -16.74 -27.78 10.04
N PHE A 243 -15.76 -27.05 10.55
CA PHE A 243 -14.36 -27.20 10.12
C PHE A 243 -13.78 -28.54 10.56
N HIS A 244 -14.06 -29.01 11.79
CA HIS A 244 -13.65 -30.32 12.27
C HIS A 244 -14.16 -31.44 11.36
N LYS A 245 -15.45 -31.42 11.03
CA LYS A 245 -16.08 -32.38 10.11
C LYS A 245 -15.41 -32.35 8.73
N TYR A 246 -15.15 -31.15 8.20
CA TYR A 246 -14.48 -30.99 6.92
C TYR A 246 -13.05 -31.56 6.96
N LEU A 247 -12.26 -31.26 8.00
CA LEU A 247 -10.91 -31.81 8.17
C LEU A 247 -10.91 -33.34 8.26
N LEU A 248 -11.88 -33.95 8.95
CA LEU A 248 -12.05 -35.41 8.98
C LEU A 248 -12.32 -35.98 7.58
N GLN A 249 -13.19 -35.33 6.80
CA GLN A 249 -13.50 -35.76 5.42
C GLN A 249 -12.26 -35.68 4.50
N GLN A 250 -11.39 -34.69 4.71
CA GLN A 250 -10.14 -34.53 3.99
C GLN A 250 -8.97 -35.33 4.58
N ALA A 251 -9.20 -36.09 5.66
CA ALA A 251 -8.17 -36.81 6.41
C ALA A 251 -6.99 -35.92 6.88
N ILE A 252 -7.28 -34.65 7.19
CA ILE A 252 -6.29 -33.68 7.67
C ILE A 252 -6.22 -33.74 9.20
N VAL A 253 -5.00 -33.74 9.72
CA VAL A 253 -4.71 -33.72 11.15
C VAL A 253 -3.90 -32.48 11.51
N GLN A 254 -4.10 -31.99 12.73
CA GLN A 254 -3.36 -30.86 13.32
C GLN A 254 -3.31 -29.62 12.42
N PHE A 255 -4.43 -29.27 11.77
CA PHE A 255 -4.51 -28.03 11.00
C PHE A 255 -4.41 -26.82 11.95
N PRO A 256 -3.54 -25.83 11.65
CA PRO A 256 -3.35 -24.67 12.51
C PRO A 256 -4.59 -23.79 12.60
N VAL A 257 -5.02 -23.45 13.82
CA VAL A 257 -6.18 -22.57 14.06
C VAL A 257 -5.90 -21.50 15.11
N HIS A 258 -6.66 -20.41 15.05
CA HIS A 258 -6.65 -19.31 16.00
C HIS A 258 -7.96 -19.26 16.79
N ILE A 259 -7.91 -19.43 18.10
CA ILE A 259 -9.13 -19.40 18.93
C ILE A 259 -9.37 -17.97 19.42
N LYS A 260 -10.58 -17.45 19.18
CA LYS A 260 -10.99 -16.13 19.64
C LYS A 260 -11.92 -16.20 20.84
N LEU A 261 -11.59 -15.41 21.84
CA LEU A 261 -12.40 -15.18 23.03
C LEU A 261 -13.14 -13.84 22.91
N ASN A 262 -14.40 -13.81 23.33
CA ASN A 262 -15.11 -12.58 23.61
C ASN A 262 -14.77 -12.13 25.04
N THR A 263 -14.21 -10.93 25.19
CA THR A 263 -14.01 -10.28 26.49
C THR A 263 -14.77 -8.97 26.61
N GLY A 264 -15.82 -8.78 25.81
CA GLY A 264 -16.72 -7.63 25.88
C GLY A 264 -16.83 -6.78 24.61
N MET A 265 -16.17 -7.17 23.52
CA MET A 265 -16.43 -6.54 22.21
C MET A 265 -17.78 -6.98 21.65
N ASN A 266 -18.30 -8.15 22.06
CA ASN A 266 -19.60 -8.68 21.67
C ASN A 266 -19.80 -8.70 20.14
N ARG A 267 -18.74 -9.07 19.42
CA ARG A 267 -18.74 -9.19 17.96
C ARG A 267 -18.62 -10.65 17.52
N LEU A 268 -17.52 -11.30 17.90
CA LEU A 268 -17.22 -12.72 17.65
C LEU A 268 -16.29 -13.22 18.76
N GLY A 269 -16.41 -14.49 19.10
CA GLY A 269 -15.54 -15.20 20.03
C GLY A 269 -16.34 -16.03 21.03
N PHE A 270 -15.70 -17.07 21.55
CA PHE A 270 -16.25 -17.87 22.63
C PHE A 270 -16.39 -17.06 23.91
N GLU A 271 -17.38 -17.37 24.73
CA GLU A 271 -17.49 -16.86 26.08
C GLU A 271 -16.53 -17.62 27.01
N VAL A 272 -16.10 -16.98 28.11
CA VAL A 272 -15.18 -17.60 29.08
C VAL A 272 -15.74 -18.93 29.62
N ALA A 273 -17.07 -19.02 29.78
CA ALA A 273 -17.75 -20.22 30.25
C ALA A 273 -17.67 -21.40 29.27
N GLU A 274 -17.48 -21.14 27.97
CA GLU A 274 -17.44 -22.16 26.93
C GLU A 274 -16.03 -22.76 26.73
N ILE A 275 -15.01 -22.15 27.33
CA ILE A 275 -13.61 -22.52 27.08
C ILE A 275 -13.28 -23.92 27.60
N SER A 276 -13.88 -24.35 28.71
CA SER A 276 -13.69 -25.72 29.21
C SER A 276 -14.19 -26.77 28.21
N ASP A 277 -15.38 -26.55 27.64
CA ASP A 277 -15.99 -27.48 26.68
C ASP A 277 -15.21 -27.48 25.35
N LEU A 278 -14.80 -26.31 24.87
CA LEU A 278 -13.94 -26.19 23.71
C LEU A 278 -12.60 -26.91 23.92
N ALA A 279 -11.99 -26.77 25.10
CA ALA A 279 -10.72 -27.40 25.43
C ALA A 279 -10.82 -28.93 25.46
N LEU A 280 -11.93 -29.47 25.97
CA LEU A 280 -12.23 -30.91 25.90
C LEU A 280 -12.30 -31.39 24.45
N GLN A 281 -13.03 -30.70 23.58
CA GLN A 281 -13.13 -31.08 22.15
C GLN A 281 -11.77 -30.98 21.43
N LEU A 282 -11.01 -29.90 21.67
CA LEU A 282 -9.67 -29.73 21.09
C LEU A 282 -8.65 -30.77 21.56
N SER A 283 -8.82 -31.33 22.76
CA SER A 283 -7.92 -32.35 23.32
C SER A 283 -8.31 -33.78 22.94
N SER A 284 -9.61 -34.04 22.73
CA SER A 284 -10.09 -35.35 22.28
C SER A 284 -9.90 -35.56 20.78
N GLU A 285 -9.94 -34.48 20.00
CA GLU A 285 -9.83 -34.51 18.53
C GLU A 285 -8.45 -34.10 18.04
N ASN A 286 -7.87 -34.85 17.10
CA ASN A 286 -6.54 -34.54 16.55
C ASN A 286 -6.58 -33.74 15.23
N THR A 287 -7.74 -33.17 14.86
CA THR A 287 -7.89 -32.46 13.57
C THR A 287 -7.25 -31.08 13.56
N MET A 288 -7.22 -30.38 14.70
CA MET A 288 -6.76 -28.99 14.80
C MET A 288 -5.64 -28.83 15.83
N VAL A 289 -4.76 -27.85 15.62
CA VAL A 289 -3.75 -27.43 16.60
C VAL A 289 -3.90 -25.93 16.86
N VAL A 290 -4.03 -25.55 18.13
CA VAL A 290 -4.18 -24.14 18.50
C VAL A 290 -2.84 -23.42 18.38
N LYS A 291 -2.69 -22.57 17.38
CA LYS A 291 -1.49 -21.74 17.20
C LYS A 291 -1.54 -20.51 18.08
N THR A 292 -2.72 -19.88 18.15
CA THR A 292 -2.91 -18.71 18.99
C THR A 292 -4.26 -18.70 19.70
N PHE A 293 -4.30 -18.02 20.84
CA PHE A 293 -5.50 -17.71 21.61
C PHE A 293 -5.55 -16.21 21.85
N PHE A 294 -6.66 -15.55 21.51
CA PHE A 294 -6.70 -14.09 21.51
C PHE A 294 -8.06 -13.49 21.78
N SER A 295 -8.06 -12.20 22.15
CA SER A 295 -9.26 -11.34 22.17
C SER A 295 -8.92 -9.98 21.55
N HIS A 296 -9.87 -9.05 21.54
CA HIS A 296 -9.71 -7.68 21.03
C HIS A 296 -10.08 -6.63 22.09
N LEU A 297 -9.17 -5.68 22.31
CA LEU A 297 -9.44 -4.53 23.19
C LEU A 297 -10.47 -3.61 22.54
N VAL A 298 -11.47 -3.20 23.31
CA VAL A 298 -12.59 -2.36 22.83
C VAL A 298 -12.22 -0.89 22.82
N ALA A 299 -11.60 -0.42 23.90
CA ALA A 299 -11.42 1.00 24.17
C ALA A 299 -9.96 1.35 24.51
N SER A 300 -9.01 0.65 23.89
CA SER A 300 -7.57 0.86 24.12
C SER A 300 -7.05 2.23 23.69
N GLU A 301 -7.88 3.09 23.09
CA GLU A 301 -7.59 4.48 22.74
C GLU A 301 -8.11 5.50 23.78
N ALA A 302 -9.11 5.10 24.58
CA ALA A 302 -9.86 5.97 25.47
C ALA A 302 -9.45 5.75 26.94
N ALA A 303 -8.76 6.72 27.53
CA ALA A 303 -8.20 6.62 28.88
C ALA A 303 -9.27 6.45 29.97
N GLU A 304 -10.45 7.03 29.76
CA GLU A 304 -11.63 6.86 30.61
C GLU A 304 -12.11 5.39 30.71
N HIS A 305 -11.66 4.52 29.79
CA HIS A 305 -12.04 3.11 29.73
C HIS A 305 -10.91 2.14 30.08
N ASP A 306 -9.79 2.63 30.62
CA ASP A 306 -8.65 1.78 31.00
C ASP A 306 -9.04 0.71 32.04
N GLY A 307 -9.98 1.01 32.94
CA GLY A 307 -10.54 0.02 33.87
C GLY A 307 -11.24 -1.15 33.16
N PHE A 308 -11.99 -0.86 32.09
CA PHE A 308 -12.60 -1.89 31.27
C PHE A 308 -11.56 -2.69 30.49
N THR A 309 -10.55 -2.03 29.91
CA THR A 309 -9.40 -2.70 29.27
C THR A 309 -8.71 -3.69 30.22
N GLN A 310 -8.54 -3.33 31.49
CA GLN A 310 -7.97 -4.24 32.50
C GLN A 310 -8.92 -5.41 32.83
N GLN A 311 -10.23 -5.18 32.89
CA GLN A 311 -11.22 -6.26 33.03
C GLN A 311 -11.14 -7.24 31.85
N GLN A 312 -10.99 -6.75 30.61
CA GLN A 312 -10.80 -7.61 29.44
C GLN A 312 -9.56 -8.50 29.59
N ALA A 313 -8.46 -7.96 30.09
CA ALA A 313 -7.23 -8.71 30.33
C ALA A 313 -7.39 -9.78 31.41
N THR A 314 -8.15 -9.51 32.48
CA THR A 314 -8.45 -10.50 33.53
C THR A 314 -9.23 -11.69 32.97
N LEU A 315 -10.31 -11.42 32.21
CA LEU A 315 -11.10 -12.48 31.56
C LEU A 315 -10.26 -13.29 30.57
N PHE A 316 -9.41 -12.60 29.80
CA PHE A 316 -8.49 -13.24 28.86
C PHE A 316 -7.50 -14.18 29.56
N ASN A 317 -6.90 -13.75 30.67
CA ASN A 317 -5.96 -14.58 31.44
C ASN A 317 -6.65 -15.80 32.08
N GLN A 318 -7.88 -15.63 32.57
CA GLN A 318 -8.68 -16.72 33.11
C GLN A 318 -8.92 -17.80 32.05
N ALA A 319 -9.39 -17.40 30.87
CA ALA A 319 -9.64 -18.31 29.76
C ALA A 319 -8.34 -18.98 29.25
N CYS A 320 -7.23 -18.24 29.15
CA CYS A 320 -5.93 -18.81 28.80
C CYS A 320 -5.54 -19.93 29.77
N THR A 321 -5.76 -19.72 31.07
CA THR A 321 -5.42 -20.70 32.12
C THR A 321 -6.25 -21.97 31.96
N ILE A 322 -7.56 -21.85 31.71
CA ILE A 322 -8.46 -22.99 31.49
C ILE A 322 -8.02 -23.80 30.26
N LEU A 323 -7.75 -23.13 29.14
CA LEU A 323 -7.33 -23.80 27.90
C LEU A 323 -5.96 -24.48 28.06
N GLN A 324 -5.00 -23.81 28.69
CA GLN A 324 -3.63 -24.33 28.88
C GLN A 324 -3.58 -25.58 29.77
N GLN A 325 -4.53 -25.76 30.70
CA GLN A 325 -4.62 -26.95 31.55
C GLN A 325 -5.02 -28.22 30.78
N HIS A 326 -5.68 -28.08 29.63
CA HIS A 326 -6.18 -29.20 28.84
C HIS A 326 -5.29 -29.53 27.63
N LEU A 327 -4.55 -28.55 27.12
CA LEU A 327 -3.67 -28.75 25.97
C LEU A 327 -2.26 -29.16 26.41
N PRO A 328 -1.65 -30.21 25.81
CA PRO A 328 -0.31 -30.68 26.17
C PRO A 328 0.83 -29.82 25.62
N TYR A 329 0.50 -28.68 24.99
CA TYR A 329 1.43 -27.75 24.35
C TYR A 329 1.05 -26.31 24.65
N THR A 330 1.96 -25.38 24.38
CA THR A 330 1.72 -23.94 24.54
C THR A 330 1.23 -23.32 23.23
N PHE A 331 0.48 -22.23 23.35
CA PHE A 331 -0.01 -21.43 22.23
C PHE A 331 0.36 -19.96 22.42
N THR A 332 0.44 -19.21 21.33
CA THR A 332 0.77 -17.77 21.37
C THR A 332 -0.44 -16.96 21.82
N ARG A 333 -0.31 -16.12 22.85
CA ARG A 333 -1.38 -15.24 23.33
C ARG A 333 -1.22 -13.83 22.76
N HIS A 334 -2.31 -13.24 22.31
CA HIS A 334 -2.30 -11.85 21.86
C HIS A 334 -3.58 -11.08 22.20
N LEU A 335 -3.45 -9.81 22.61
CA LEU A 335 -4.58 -8.97 22.99
C LEU A 335 -4.50 -7.58 22.38
N ALA A 336 -3.35 -6.91 22.54
CA ALA A 336 -3.13 -5.53 22.11
C ALA A 336 -3.29 -5.32 20.60
N ASN A 337 -4.07 -4.30 20.24
CA ASN A 337 -4.10 -3.65 18.93
C ASN A 337 -3.08 -2.48 18.91
N SER A 338 -3.04 -1.66 17.84
CA SER A 338 -2.09 -0.54 17.69
C SER A 338 -1.99 0.37 18.93
N SER A 339 -3.12 0.79 19.49
CA SER A 339 -3.15 1.65 20.69
C SER A 339 -2.77 0.89 21.95
N GLY A 340 -3.19 -0.37 22.07
CA GLY A 340 -2.81 -1.26 23.17
C GLY A 340 -1.30 -1.48 23.28
N ILE A 341 -0.59 -1.59 22.15
CA ILE A 341 0.88 -1.77 22.13
C ILE A 341 1.58 -0.64 22.90
N PHE A 342 1.08 0.59 22.70
CA PHE A 342 1.69 1.78 23.26
C PHE A 342 1.14 2.14 24.66
N ARG A 343 -0.19 2.18 24.82
CA ARG A 343 -0.84 2.62 26.07
C ARG A 343 -0.86 1.55 27.16
N HIS A 344 -0.81 0.27 26.79
CA HIS A 344 -0.95 -0.88 27.69
C HIS A 344 0.16 -1.90 27.47
N ALA A 345 1.42 -1.47 27.64
CA ALA A 345 2.59 -2.32 27.36
C ALA A 345 2.62 -3.64 28.16
N ASN A 346 1.94 -3.70 29.31
CA ASN A 346 1.75 -4.93 30.09
C ASN A 346 0.83 -5.97 29.40
N LEU A 347 0.11 -5.59 28.34
CA LEU A 347 -0.81 -6.44 27.58
C LEU A 347 -0.22 -6.89 26.22
N GLN A 348 1.10 -6.82 26.06
CA GLN A 348 1.77 -7.31 24.85
C GLN A 348 1.73 -8.83 24.71
N TYR A 349 1.74 -9.57 25.83
CA TYR A 349 1.78 -11.03 25.86
C TYR A 349 2.88 -11.61 24.94
N ASP A 350 2.54 -12.62 24.13
CA ASP A 350 3.50 -13.32 23.27
C ASP A 350 3.49 -12.72 21.84
N MET A 351 2.43 -12.01 21.46
CA MET A 351 2.29 -11.33 20.18
C MET A 351 1.35 -10.13 20.26
N VAL A 352 1.61 -9.11 19.44
CA VAL A 352 0.72 -7.94 19.28
C VAL A 352 0.18 -7.83 17.85
N ARG A 353 -0.93 -7.11 17.67
CA ARG A 353 -1.54 -6.88 16.36
C ARG A 353 -1.43 -5.42 15.95
N LEU A 354 -0.59 -5.13 14.96
CA LEU A 354 -0.36 -3.77 14.46
C LEU A 354 -1.22 -3.51 13.22
N GLY A 355 -2.17 -2.58 13.34
CA GLY A 355 -3.06 -2.15 12.27
C GLY A 355 -2.76 -0.73 11.82
N ILE A 356 -3.65 0.23 12.10
CA ILE A 356 -3.55 1.61 11.56
C ILE A 356 -2.27 2.35 11.94
N GLY A 357 -1.64 2.00 13.06
CA GLY A 357 -0.37 2.58 13.46
C GLY A 357 0.74 2.33 12.44
N LEU A 358 0.69 1.21 11.72
CA LEU A 358 1.59 0.91 10.60
C LEU A 358 1.49 1.97 9.49
N TYR A 359 0.29 2.52 9.29
CA TYR A 359 -0.04 3.46 8.21
C TYR A 359 0.13 4.93 8.63
N GLY A 360 0.68 5.20 9.81
CA GLY A 360 0.99 6.55 10.24
C GLY A 360 -0.12 7.29 10.95
N VAL A 361 -1.20 6.59 11.34
CA VAL A 361 -2.31 7.19 12.08
C VAL A 361 -2.11 6.91 13.56
N ASP A 362 -1.78 7.96 14.31
CA ASP A 362 -1.78 7.86 15.77
C ASP A 362 -3.22 7.86 16.31
N SER A 363 -3.46 6.93 17.22
CA SER A 363 -4.71 6.68 17.92
C SER A 363 -4.75 7.35 19.31
N ALA A 364 -3.59 7.69 19.87
CA ALA A 364 -3.51 8.42 21.12
C ALA A 364 -3.39 9.91 20.77
N ASN A 365 -4.14 10.77 21.46
CA ASN A 365 -4.04 12.24 21.33
C ASN A 365 -2.70 12.81 21.84
N GLY A 366 -1.57 12.12 21.61
CA GLY A 366 -0.25 12.46 22.12
C GLY A 366 0.88 12.02 21.18
N THR A 367 1.86 12.89 21.00
CA THR A 367 3.02 12.85 20.09
C THR A 367 4.08 11.79 20.40
N ALA A 368 3.72 10.68 21.04
CA ALA A 368 4.73 9.80 21.64
C ALA A 368 5.42 8.87 20.63
N LEU A 369 4.73 8.48 19.56
CA LEU A 369 5.33 7.78 18.42
C LEU A 369 5.43 8.77 17.27
N GLN A 370 6.64 9.00 16.76
CA GLN A 370 6.88 9.88 15.61
C GLN A 370 6.49 9.16 14.32
N LEU A 371 5.21 8.80 14.20
CA LEU A 371 4.69 8.08 13.05
C LEU A 371 4.63 9.00 11.83
N GLN A 372 4.90 8.43 10.67
CA GLN A 372 4.89 9.11 9.38
C GLN A 372 3.68 8.68 8.57
N PRO A 373 2.91 9.61 7.96
CA PRO A 373 1.82 9.26 7.07
C PRO A 373 2.32 8.37 5.92
N VAL A 374 1.70 7.21 5.77
CA VAL A 374 2.08 6.26 4.69
C VAL A 374 1.34 6.59 3.40
N ALA A 375 0.09 7.01 3.48
CA ALA A 375 -0.74 7.29 2.31
C ALA A 375 -0.94 8.79 2.08
N THR A 376 -0.73 9.23 0.84
CA THR A 376 -1.03 10.60 0.38
C THR A 376 -1.93 10.52 -0.85
N LEU A 377 -3.13 11.10 -0.76
CA LEU A 377 -4.07 11.16 -1.88
C LEU A 377 -3.93 12.51 -2.59
N LYS A 378 -3.64 12.45 -3.90
CA LYS A 378 -3.39 13.62 -4.73
C LYS A 378 -4.28 13.62 -5.97
N THR A 379 -4.58 14.81 -6.45
CA THR A 379 -5.30 15.07 -7.70
C THR A 379 -4.71 16.29 -8.37
N THR A 380 -5.12 16.62 -9.60
CA THR A 380 -4.76 17.89 -10.25
C THR A 380 -5.95 18.83 -10.43
N ILE A 381 -5.65 20.12 -10.62
CA ILE A 381 -6.64 21.11 -11.06
C ILE A 381 -6.99 20.86 -12.53
N ALA A 382 -8.28 20.65 -12.79
CA ALA A 382 -8.84 20.47 -14.12
C ALA A 382 -9.07 21.78 -14.87
N GLN A 383 -9.62 22.77 -14.17
CA GLN A 383 -10.02 24.04 -14.75
C GLN A 383 -10.14 25.10 -13.66
N ILE A 384 -9.78 26.35 -13.96
CA ILE A 384 -10.04 27.51 -13.08
C ILE A 384 -11.03 28.45 -13.75
N ARG A 385 -12.04 28.92 -13.00
CA ARG A 385 -13.04 29.88 -13.45
C ARG A 385 -13.13 31.08 -12.52
N ILE A 386 -13.39 32.25 -13.10
CA ILE A 386 -13.83 33.43 -12.34
C ILE A 386 -15.34 33.33 -12.16
N VAL A 387 -15.79 33.28 -10.90
CA VAL A 387 -17.20 33.27 -10.53
C VAL A 387 -17.52 34.62 -9.87
N LYS A 388 -18.53 35.31 -10.38
CA LYS A 388 -18.90 36.64 -9.88
C LYS A 388 -19.60 36.56 -8.53
N ALA A 389 -19.48 37.63 -7.75
CA ALA A 389 -20.22 37.78 -6.51
C ALA A 389 -21.73 37.53 -6.73
N ASN A 390 -22.34 36.80 -5.80
CA ASN A 390 -23.74 36.34 -5.80
C ASN A 390 -24.11 35.24 -6.80
N ASP A 391 -23.17 34.73 -7.60
CA ASP A 391 -23.39 33.53 -8.40
C ASP A 391 -23.15 32.24 -7.58
N THR A 392 -23.38 31.08 -8.20
CA THR A 392 -23.42 29.79 -7.49
C THR A 392 -22.66 28.68 -8.20
N VAL A 393 -22.17 27.72 -7.42
CA VAL A 393 -21.35 26.58 -7.87
C VAL A 393 -21.98 25.25 -7.45
N GLY A 394 -21.91 24.26 -8.36
CA GLY A 394 -22.31 22.87 -8.12
C GLY A 394 -23.81 22.60 -8.08
N TYR A 395 -24.17 21.35 -7.81
CA TYR A 395 -25.57 20.90 -7.81
C TYR A 395 -26.46 21.72 -6.87
N ASN A 396 -27.69 21.95 -7.30
CA ASN A 396 -28.71 22.72 -6.57
C ASN A 396 -28.25 24.13 -6.17
N ARG A 397 -27.26 24.69 -6.88
CA ARG A 397 -26.73 26.04 -6.65
C ARG A 397 -26.27 26.27 -5.19
N LYS A 398 -25.84 25.20 -4.50
CA LYS A 398 -25.52 25.27 -3.06
C LYS A 398 -24.25 26.07 -2.74
N GLY A 399 -23.28 26.10 -3.64
CA GLY A 399 -22.03 26.85 -3.44
C GLY A 399 -22.22 28.32 -3.75
N LYS A 400 -22.83 29.10 -2.85
CA LYS A 400 -23.01 30.55 -3.05
C LYS A 400 -21.69 31.28 -2.85
N VAL A 401 -21.31 32.12 -3.82
CA VAL A 401 -20.10 32.94 -3.75
C VAL A 401 -20.47 34.37 -3.36
N LEU A 402 -19.79 34.95 -2.38
CA LEU A 402 -20.11 36.29 -1.83
C LEU A 402 -19.23 37.43 -2.37
N ARG A 403 -18.17 37.09 -3.10
CA ARG A 403 -17.27 38.03 -3.78
C ARG A 403 -16.91 37.48 -5.15
N ASP A 404 -16.24 38.27 -5.98
CA ASP A 404 -15.59 37.71 -7.17
C ASP A 404 -14.51 36.72 -6.72
N SER A 405 -14.69 35.44 -7.07
CA SER A 405 -13.82 34.35 -6.63
C SER A 405 -13.21 33.59 -7.80
N LYS A 406 -12.00 33.05 -7.58
CA LYS A 406 -11.39 32.03 -8.45
C LYS A 406 -11.78 30.65 -7.92
N ILE A 407 -12.54 29.90 -8.69
CA ILE A 407 -12.98 28.55 -8.33
C ILE A 407 -12.26 27.54 -9.23
N ALA A 408 -11.46 26.66 -8.61
CA ALA A 408 -10.79 25.57 -9.29
C ALA A 408 -11.65 24.31 -9.22
N THR A 409 -11.77 23.58 -10.33
CA THR A 409 -12.34 22.24 -10.36
C THR A 409 -11.21 21.23 -10.29
N ILE A 410 -11.25 20.27 -9.35
CA ILE A 410 -10.26 19.20 -9.19
C ILE A 410 -10.84 17.85 -9.62
N ARG A 411 -9.97 16.94 -10.08
CA ARG A 411 -10.30 15.66 -10.73
C ARG A 411 -10.58 14.51 -9.75
N ILE A 412 -11.30 14.81 -8.68
CA ILE A 412 -11.71 13.82 -7.69
C ILE A 412 -13.15 14.08 -7.28
N GLY A 413 -13.91 13.01 -7.05
CA GLY A 413 -15.26 13.10 -6.50
C GLY A 413 -15.60 11.95 -5.55
N TYR A 414 -16.87 11.84 -5.19
CA TYR A 414 -17.29 10.84 -4.21
C TYR A 414 -17.15 9.39 -4.70
N ALA A 415 -17.12 9.15 -6.02
CA ALA A 415 -16.87 7.82 -6.56
C ALA A 415 -15.39 7.39 -6.45
N ASP A 416 -14.47 8.34 -6.18
CA ASP A 416 -13.07 8.07 -5.85
C ASP A 416 -12.84 7.86 -4.35
N GLY A 417 -13.81 8.22 -3.51
CA GLY A 417 -13.69 8.24 -2.05
C GLY A 417 -13.63 9.63 -1.41
N PHE A 418 -13.76 10.71 -2.19
CA PHE A 418 -13.90 12.06 -1.60
C PHE A 418 -15.28 12.23 -0.98
N ASN A 419 -15.38 12.08 0.35
CA ASN A 419 -16.68 12.02 1.04
C ASN A 419 -17.55 13.24 0.73
N ARG A 420 -18.81 12.99 0.38
CA ARG A 420 -19.76 14.04 0.00
C ARG A 420 -20.03 15.06 1.11
N GLN A 421 -19.84 14.69 2.37
CA GLN A 421 -19.97 15.57 3.54
C GLN A 421 -18.92 16.68 3.58
N LEU A 422 -17.79 16.53 2.89
CA LEU A 422 -16.76 17.57 2.79
C LEU A 422 -17.23 18.80 1.97
N GLY A 423 -18.37 18.70 1.29
CA GLY A 423 -18.94 19.80 0.52
C GLY A 423 -19.37 21.01 1.36
N ASN A 424 -19.74 22.08 0.67
CA ASN A 424 -20.36 23.27 1.23
C ASN A 424 -19.55 23.94 2.36
N GLY A 425 -18.23 23.97 2.21
CA GLY A 425 -17.33 24.64 3.15
C GLY A 425 -16.91 23.81 4.36
N ILE A 426 -17.37 22.57 4.49
CA ILE A 426 -16.99 21.69 5.61
C ILE A 426 -15.53 21.23 5.47
N GLY A 427 -15.14 20.79 4.27
CA GLY A 427 -13.80 20.31 3.97
C GLY A 427 -12.95 21.32 3.20
N ALA A 428 -11.65 21.05 3.19
CA ALA A 428 -10.66 21.74 2.37
C ALA A 428 -9.62 20.76 1.83
N VAL A 429 -8.84 21.21 0.85
CA VAL A 429 -7.67 20.50 0.31
C VAL A 429 -6.43 21.40 0.42
N TYR A 430 -5.23 20.83 0.35
CA TYR A 430 -3.98 21.58 0.44
C TYR A 430 -3.39 21.85 -0.94
N LEU A 431 -3.05 23.11 -1.21
CA LEU A 431 -2.48 23.59 -2.46
C LEU A 431 -1.52 24.75 -2.17
N HIS A 432 -0.27 24.64 -2.65
CA HIS A 432 0.74 25.71 -2.58
C HIS A 432 0.88 26.38 -1.20
N GLY A 433 0.94 25.60 -0.12
CA GLY A 433 1.10 26.16 1.23
C GLY A 433 -0.19 26.55 1.93
N LYS A 434 -1.36 26.45 1.28
CA LYS A 434 -2.63 26.95 1.80
C LYS A 434 -3.75 25.92 1.68
N LEU A 435 -4.76 26.05 2.53
CA LEU A 435 -6.00 25.30 2.42
C LEU A 435 -6.97 26.00 1.46
N ALA A 436 -7.45 25.25 0.47
CA ALA A 436 -8.51 25.67 -0.45
C ALA A 436 -9.82 24.98 -0.04
N VAL A 437 -10.80 25.77 0.38
CA VAL A 437 -12.08 25.27 0.92
C VAL A 437 -12.97 24.74 -0.19
N VAL A 438 -13.68 23.63 0.05
CA VAL A 438 -14.63 23.06 -0.91
C VAL A 438 -15.86 23.95 -1.06
N VAL A 439 -16.22 24.29 -2.30
CA VAL A 439 -17.36 25.14 -2.64
C VAL A 439 -18.48 24.32 -3.26
N GLY A 440 -19.66 24.38 -2.65
CA GLY A 440 -20.84 23.66 -3.11
C GLY A 440 -20.75 22.15 -2.84
N ASN A 441 -21.64 21.38 -3.48
CA ASN A 441 -21.66 19.92 -3.28
C ASN A 441 -20.48 19.24 -4.00
N VAL A 442 -19.97 18.18 -3.39
CA VAL A 442 -19.09 17.20 -4.05
C VAL A 442 -19.87 16.47 -5.14
N CYS A 443 -19.33 16.41 -6.36
CA CYS A 443 -19.89 15.67 -7.48
C CYS A 443 -19.28 14.26 -7.57
N MET A 444 -19.76 13.43 -8.52
CA MET A 444 -19.32 12.04 -8.66
C MET A 444 -17.82 11.92 -8.92
N ASP A 445 -17.30 12.76 -9.82
CA ASP A 445 -15.91 12.68 -10.32
C ASP A 445 -15.12 13.99 -10.18
N MET A 446 -15.77 15.05 -9.68
CA MET A 446 -15.14 16.38 -9.58
C MET A 446 -15.60 17.14 -8.33
N VAL A 447 -14.71 17.99 -7.83
CA VAL A 447 -14.96 18.88 -6.69
C VAL A 447 -14.52 20.29 -7.07
N MET A 448 -15.23 21.29 -6.57
CA MET A 448 -14.85 22.69 -6.73
C MET A 448 -14.28 23.23 -5.44
N ILE A 449 -13.17 23.95 -5.52
CA ILE A 449 -12.45 24.53 -4.39
C ILE A 449 -12.21 26.03 -4.63
N ASP A 450 -12.26 26.84 -3.57
CA ASP A 450 -11.97 28.27 -3.64
C ASP A 450 -10.45 28.48 -3.58
N VAL A 451 -9.89 29.01 -4.68
CA VAL A 451 -8.46 29.35 -4.82
C VAL A 451 -8.25 30.86 -4.95
N THR A 452 -9.23 31.67 -4.59
CA THR A 452 -9.19 33.14 -4.72
C THR A 452 -7.96 33.75 -4.05
N ASP A 453 -7.62 33.27 -2.85
CA ASP A 453 -6.47 33.76 -2.07
C ASP A 453 -5.18 32.95 -2.32
N ILE A 454 -5.17 32.10 -3.35
CA ILE A 454 -4.03 31.29 -3.80
C ILE A 454 -3.64 31.76 -5.21
N ALA A 455 -2.97 32.90 -5.30
CA ALA A 455 -2.66 33.57 -6.57
C ALA A 455 -1.80 32.71 -7.52
N SER A 456 -1.02 31.77 -6.98
CA SER A 456 -0.16 30.86 -7.73
C SER A 456 -0.88 29.62 -8.28
N ALA A 457 -2.18 29.45 -8.04
CA ALA A 457 -2.92 28.29 -8.53
C ALA A 457 -3.15 28.36 -10.06
N ASN A 458 -2.79 27.28 -10.76
CA ASN A 458 -2.90 27.09 -12.20
C ASN A 458 -3.55 25.73 -12.53
N GLU A 459 -4.10 25.62 -13.74
CA GLU A 459 -4.57 24.34 -14.25
C GLU A 459 -3.40 23.35 -14.37
N GLY A 460 -3.61 22.11 -13.95
CA GLY A 460 -2.58 21.07 -13.88
C GLY A 460 -1.83 21.01 -12.55
N ASP A 461 -1.95 21.99 -11.66
CA ASP A 461 -1.28 21.96 -10.36
C ASP A 461 -1.75 20.76 -9.52
N GLU A 462 -0.80 20.15 -8.82
CA GLU A 462 -1.05 19.08 -7.84
C GLU A 462 -1.74 19.63 -6.59
N VAL A 463 -2.76 18.91 -6.15
CA VAL A 463 -3.58 19.19 -4.99
C VAL A 463 -3.54 17.98 -4.05
N GLU A 464 -3.12 18.21 -2.81
CA GLU A 464 -3.10 17.19 -1.77
C GLU A 464 -4.47 17.16 -1.08
N VAL A 465 -5.19 16.04 -1.21
CA VAL A 465 -6.48 15.81 -0.54
C VAL A 465 -6.26 15.41 0.91
N PHE A 466 -5.30 14.52 1.15
CA PHE A 466 -4.74 14.26 2.47
C PHE A 466 -3.31 13.72 2.32
N GLY A 467 -2.50 13.89 3.36
CA GLY A 467 -1.10 13.49 3.38
C GLY A 467 -0.35 14.16 4.51
N LYS A 468 0.89 14.57 4.23
CA LYS A 468 1.80 15.20 5.18
C LYS A 468 1.33 16.58 5.62
N HIS A 469 0.76 17.37 4.71
CA HIS A 469 0.35 18.75 4.99
C HIS A 469 -1.10 18.84 5.47
N LEU A 470 -1.93 17.88 5.05
CA LEU A 470 -3.31 17.74 5.51
C LEU A 470 -3.55 16.33 6.04
N PRO A 471 -3.38 16.09 7.37
CA PRO A 471 -3.51 14.77 7.95
C PRO A 471 -4.89 14.16 7.73
N ILE A 472 -4.94 12.85 7.46
CA ILE A 472 -6.19 12.11 7.23
C ILE A 472 -7.16 12.19 8.42
N GLN A 473 -6.67 12.36 9.64
CA GLN A 473 -7.46 12.56 10.86
C GLN A 473 -8.30 13.84 10.77
N GLN A 474 -7.80 14.89 10.10
CA GLN A 474 -8.55 16.12 9.90
C GLN A 474 -9.71 15.90 8.91
N ILE A 475 -9.49 15.10 7.86
CA ILE A 475 -10.55 14.69 6.92
C ILE A 475 -11.62 13.89 7.67
N ALA A 476 -11.20 12.91 8.48
CA ALA A 476 -12.11 12.10 9.28
C ALA A 476 -12.95 12.95 10.24
N LYS A 477 -12.33 13.94 10.90
CA LYS A 477 -13.02 14.91 11.77
C LYS A 477 -14.08 15.72 11.00
N TRP A 478 -13.75 16.22 9.80
CA TRP A 478 -14.71 16.94 8.97
C TRP A 478 -15.88 16.05 8.50
N CYS A 479 -15.65 14.75 8.32
CA CYS A 479 -16.68 13.78 7.95
C CYS A 479 -17.38 13.12 9.16
N ASN A 480 -17.09 13.58 10.39
CA ASN A 480 -17.58 12.98 11.63
C ASN A 480 -17.37 11.44 11.69
N THR A 481 -16.16 11.00 11.35
CA THR A 481 -15.75 9.59 11.32
C THR A 481 -14.30 9.40 11.76
N ILE A 482 -13.72 8.24 11.49
CA ILE A 482 -12.35 7.82 11.82
C ILE A 482 -11.49 7.65 10.55
N ALA A 483 -10.17 7.80 10.72
CA ALA A 483 -9.21 7.69 9.62
C ALA A 483 -9.27 6.33 8.87
N TYR A 484 -9.63 5.25 9.58
CA TYR A 484 -9.86 3.94 8.96
C TYR A 484 -10.87 4.01 7.82
N GLU A 485 -12.03 4.65 8.04
CA GLU A 485 -13.08 4.74 7.02
C GLU A 485 -12.63 5.61 5.84
N VAL A 486 -11.97 6.73 6.09
CA VAL A 486 -11.45 7.59 5.01
C VAL A 486 -10.46 6.83 4.13
N MET A 487 -9.58 6.02 4.72
CA MET A 487 -8.56 5.27 3.96
C MET A 487 -9.16 4.11 3.16
N THR A 488 -10.08 3.35 3.76
CA THR A 488 -10.67 2.16 3.12
C THR A 488 -11.72 2.49 2.05
N THR A 489 -12.25 3.71 2.05
CA THR A 489 -13.26 4.16 1.06
C THR A 489 -12.65 4.66 -0.25
N ILE A 490 -11.32 4.81 -0.33
CA ILE A 490 -10.66 5.19 -1.58
C ILE A 490 -10.82 4.08 -2.61
N ASN A 491 -11.57 4.36 -3.67
CA ASN A 491 -11.95 3.36 -4.66
C ASN A 491 -10.73 2.81 -5.43
N GLN A 492 -10.75 1.53 -5.81
CA GLN A 492 -9.66 0.89 -6.57
C GLN A 492 -9.38 1.54 -7.94
N ARG A 493 -10.31 2.33 -8.51
CA ARG A 493 -10.08 3.13 -9.72
C ARG A 493 -9.03 4.23 -9.53
N VAL A 494 -8.76 4.63 -8.29
CA VAL A 494 -7.63 5.51 -7.95
C VAL A 494 -6.35 4.68 -7.99
N LYS A 495 -5.41 5.03 -8.87
CA LYS A 495 -4.14 4.30 -9.00
C LYS A 495 -3.32 4.43 -7.72
N ARG A 496 -2.86 3.32 -7.16
CA ARG A 496 -1.85 3.30 -6.10
C ARG A 496 -0.46 3.37 -6.71
N VAL A 497 0.39 4.25 -6.17
CA VAL A 497 1.78 4.40 -6.60
C VAL A 497 2.67 4.20 -5.38
N TYR A 498 3.57 3.22 -5.43
CA TYR A 498 4.47 2.91 -4.33
C TYR A 498 5.77 3.69 -4.50
N VAL A 499 6.20 4.37 -3.44
CA VAL A 499 7.41 5.20 -3.43
C VAL A 499 8.31 4.80 -2.26
N GLU A 500 9.62 4.90 -2.48
CA GLU A 500 10.67 4.75 -1.47
C GLU A 500 11.46 6.06 -1.43
N GLU A 501 11.59 6.64 -0.25
CA GLU A 501 12.43 7.81 0.04
C GLU A 501 13.80 7.41 0.60
#